data_AF-A0A8D1GVF4-F1
#
_entry.id   AF-A0A8D1GVF4-F1
#
_cell.length_a   1.000
_cell.length_b   1.000
_cell.length_c   1.000
_cell.angle_alpha   90.00
_cell.angle_beta   90.00
_cell.angle_gamma   90.00
#
_symmetry.space_group_name_H-M   'P 1'
#
loop_
_entity.id
_entity.type
_entity.pdbx_description
1 polymer ?
#
loop_
_entity_poly.entity_id
_entity_poly.type
_entity_poly.pdbx_seq_one_letter_code
_entity_poly.pdbx_strand_id
1 'polypeptide(L)'
;HPTKQEMTDDFDHHTNTYQIYSKDLKNCHEALSTSDVINWKQHLQIQSSQPSLDEVIQNLATTKFIKVKQTQRILYITPEMAIKLLPSLPETKNLPPGYSRPKASNQECFKSHPWMLPTLPW
;
A
#
# COMPACT_ATOMS: atom_id res chain seq x y z
N HIS A 1 -22.07 8.68 -2.02
CA HIS A 1 -21.25 7.59 -1.46
C HIS A 1 -22.19 6.54 -0.87
N PRO A 2 -21.84 5.26 -0.94
CA PRO A 2 -22.63 4.20 -0.32
C PRO A 2 -22.72 4.43 1.20
N THR A 3 -23.82 4.03 1.79
CA THR A 3 -23.99 4.04 3.25
C THR A 3 -23.18 2.90 3.88
N LYS A 4 -22.83 3.03 5.16
CA LYS A 4 -22.14 1.95 5.90
C LYS A 4 -22.86 0.61 5.80
N GLN A 5 -24.19 0.63 5.73
CA GLN A 5 -25.01 -0.57 5.65
C GLN A 5 -24.94 -1.23 4.27
N GLU A 6 -24.88 -0.44 3.20
CA GLU A 6 -24.61 -0.95 1.84
C GLU A 6 -23.19 -1.53 1.75
N MET A 7 -22.19 -0.88 2.37
CA MET A 7 -20.80 -1.38 2.40
C MET A 7 -20.61 -2.68 3.19
N THR A 8 -21.60 -3.11 3.96
CA THR A 8 -21.57 -4.36 4.75
C THR A 8 -22.39 -5.48 4.13
N ASP A 9 -22.99 -5.27 2.95
CA ASP A 9 -23.71 -6.33 2.25
C ASP A 9 -22.73 -7.31 1.60
N ASP A 10 -22.58 -8.48 2.23
CA ASP A 10 -21.69 -9.57 1.77
C ASP A 10 -21.91 -9.99 0.30
N PHE A 11 -23.05 -9.63 -0.31
CA PHE A 11 -23.41 -9.96 -1.69
C PHE A 11 -23.21 -8.81 -2.69
N ASP A 12 -22.78 -7.64 -2.24
CA ASP A 12 -22.46 -6.55 -3.15
C ASP A 12 -21.17 -6.83 -3.95
N HIS A 13 -21.01 -6.13 -5.08
CA HIS A 13 -19.81 -6.26 -5.92
C HIS A 13 -18.75 -5.20 -5.58
N HIS A 14 -18.87 -4.53 -4.43
CA HIS A 14 -17.97 -3.45 -4.07
C HIS A 14 -16.68 -4.00 -3.45
N THR A 15 -15.55 -3.41 -3.84
CA THR A 15 -14.28 -3.70 -3.19
C THR A 15 -14.06 -2.74 -2.04
N ASN A 16 -14.15 -3.24 -0.81
CA ASN A 16 -13.87 -2.44 0.37
C ASN A 16 -12.36 -2.20 0.52
N THR A 17 -11.96 -0.94 0.66
CA THR A 17 -10.55 -0.57 0.83
C THR A 17 -10.29 -0.10 2.26
N TYR A 18 -9.32 -0.73 2.92
CA TYR A 18 -8.91 -0.42 4.28
C TYR A 18 -7.48 0.10 4.28
N GLN A 19 -7.26 1.26 4.92
CA GLN A 19 -5.92 1.81 5.11
C GLN A 19 -5.49 1.61 6.55
N ILE A 20 -4.36 0.92 6.74
CA ILE A 20 -3.90 0.51 8.07
C ILE A 20 -2.53 1.11 8.34
N TYR A 21 -2.40 1.69 9.54
CA TYR A 21 -1.15 2.15 10.09
C TYR A 21 -1.13 1.81 11.58
N SER A 22 -0.01 1.28 12.08
CA SER A 22 0.17 1.09 13.52
C SER A 22 1.63 1.24 13.93
N LYS A 23 1.84 1.81 15.12
CA LYS A 23 3.13 1.82 15.80
C LYS A 23 3.38 0.53 16.57
N ASP A 24 2.32 -0.09 17.09
CA ASP A 24 2.37 -1.34 17.85
C ASP A 24 1.73 -2.45 17.01
N LEU A 25 2.56 -3.35 16.48
CA LEU A 25 2.10 -4.43 15.61
C LEU A 25 1.34 -5.51 16.38
N LYS A 26 1.67 -5.74 17.66
CA LYS A 26 1.01 -6.74 18.50
C LYS A 26 -0.41 -6.30 18.82
N ASN A 27 -0.56 -5.06 19.27
CA ASN A 27 -1.88 -4.48 19.51
C ASN A 27 -2.70 -4.40 18.20
N CYS A 28 -2.07 -4.00 17.09
CA CYS A 28 -2.73 -4.01 15.77
C CYS A 28 -3.29 -5.40 15.41
N HIS A 29 -2.46 -6.44 15.58
CA HIS A 29 -2.90 -7.81 15.32
C HIS A 29 -4.09 -8.21 16.20
N GLU A 30 -4.03 -7.95 17.51
CA GLU A 30 -5.10 -8.29 18.45
C GLU A 30 -6.41 -7.54 18.14
N ALA A 31 -6.32 -6.23 17.88
CA ALA A 31 -7.45 -5.40 17.51
C ALA A 31 -8.09 -5.87 16.20
N LEU A 32 -7.31 -6.16 15.16
CA LEU A 32 -7.84 -6.64 13.88
C LEU A 32 -8.35 -8.09 13.93
N SER A 33 -7.86 -8.90 14.87
CA SER A 33 -8.33 -10.27 15.07
C SER A 33 -9.73 -10.31 15.71
N THR A 34 -9.97 -9.39 16.64
CA THR A 34 -11.19 -9.34 17.49
C THR A 34 -12.27 -8.42 16.93
N SER A 35 -11.90 -7.51 16.03
CA SER A 35 -12.81 -6.52 15.47
C SER A 35 -13.49 -7.00 14.19
N ASP A 36 -14.77 -6.65 14.04
CA ASP A 36 -15.54 -6.80 12.78
C ASP A 36 -15.35 -5.60 11.84
N VAL A 37 -14.35 -4.75 12.08
CA VAL A 37 -14.05 -3.57 11.25
C VAL A 37 -13.70 -3.96 9.82
N ILE A 38 -12.96 -5.06 9.62
CA ILE A 38 -12.67 -5.57 8.29
C ILE A 38 -13.73 -6.61 7.95
N ASN A 39 -14.54 -6.33 6.93
CA ASN A 39 -15.39 -7.37 6.36
C ASN A 39 -14.55 -8.33 5.51
N TRP A 40 -14.10 -9.40 6.15
CA TRP A 40 -13.29 -10.45 5.53
C TRP A 40 -14.07 -11.32 4.54
N LYS A 41 -15.40 -11.27 4.52
CA LYS A 41 -16.24 -12.10 3.64
C LYS A 41 -16.42 -11.52 2.24
N GLN A 42 -16.20 -10.20 2.09
CA GLN A 42 -16.34 -9.49 0.82
C GLN A 42 -15.02 -9.39 0.05
N HIS A 43 -15.11 -8.89 -1.19
CA HIS A 43 -13.95 -8.40 -1.93
C HIS A 43 -13.31 -7.22 -1.19
N LEU A 44 -12.03 -7.36 -0.82
CA LEU A 44 -11.32 -6.35 -0.06
C LEU A 44 -9.92 -6.05 -0.60
N GLN A 45 -9.47 -4.84 -0.32
CA GLN A 45 -8.10 -4.40 -0.50
C GLN A 45 -7.59 -3.75 0.79
N ILE A 46 -6.43 -4.20 1.27
CA ILE A 46 -5.74 -3.57 2.41
C ILE A 46 -4.54 -2.81 1.87
N GLN A 47 -4.38 -1.56 2.30
CA GLN A 47 -3.28 -0.68 1.92
C GLN A 47 -2.49 -0.25 3.15
N SER A 48 -1.17 -0.37 3.05
CA SER A 48 -0.22 0.05 4.07
C SER A 48 1.05 0.55 3.39
N SER A 49 1.68 1.56 3.99
CA SER A 49 3.04 2.00 3.64
C SER A 49 4.12 1.36 4.54
N GLN A 50 3.71 0.52 5.50
CA GLN A 50 4.59 -0.15 6.45
C GLN A 50 4.77 -1.62 6.04
N PRO A 51 5.95 -2.02 5.54
CA PRO A 51 6.23 -3.42 5.21
C PRO A 51 6.09 -4.35 6.41
N SER A 52 6.31 -3.85 7.63
CA SER A 52 6.15 -4.64 8.86
C SER A 52 4.72 -5.08 9.14
N LEU A 53 3.72 -4.50 8.47
CA LEU A 53 2.32 -4.97 8.56
C LEU A 53 2.04 -6.16 7.65
N ASP A 54 2.91 -6.48 6.70
CA ASP A 54 2.68 -7.57 5.74
C ASP A 54 2.44 -8.90 6.44
N GLU A 55 3.28 -9.24 7.42
CA GLU A 55 3.17 -10.47 8.21
C GLU A 55 1.90 -10.48 9.07
N VAL A 56 1.55 -9.35 9.69
CA VAL A 56 0.32 -9.20 10.49
C VAL A 56 -0.91 -9.48 9.63
N ILE A 57 -1.01 -8.87 8.44
CA ILE A 57 -2.15 -9.04 7.53
C ILE A 57 -2.19 -10.46 6.96
N GLN A 58 -1.04 -11.04 6.61
CA GLN A 58 -0.97 -12.41 6.10
C GLN A 58 -1.40 -13.44 7.16
N ASN A 59 -1.00 -13.25 8.42
CA ASN A 59 -1.43 -14.10 9.52
C ASN A 59 -2.95 -14.01 9.74
N LEU A 60 -3.51 -12.80 9.78
CA LEU A 60 -4.96 -12.59 9.91
C LEU A 60 -5.74 -13.25 8.76
N ALA A 61 -5.29 -13.06 7.52
CA ALA A 61 -5.91 -13.69 6.36
C ALA A 61 -5.88 -15.22 6.44
N THR A 62 -4.75 -15.78 6.90
CA THR A 62 -4.59 -17.23 7.08
C THR A 62 -5.54 -17.76 8.15
N THR A 63 -5.66 -17.09 9.31
CA THR A 63 -6.61 -17.46 10.37
C THR A 63 -8.06 -17.39 9.89
N LYS A 64 -8.38 -16.50 8.95
CA LYS A 64 -9.70 -16.38 8.34
C LYS A 64 -9.89 -17.29 7.11
N PHE A 65 -8.90 -18.13 6.78
CA PHE A 65 -8.89 -19.03 5.61
C PHE A 65 -9.05 -18.32 4.25
N ILE A 66 -8.53 -17.10 4.15
CA ILE A 66 -8.62 -16.26 2.94
C ILE A 66 -7.28 -16.26 2.22
N LYS A 67 -7.34 -16.47 0.90
CA LYS A 67 -6.17 -16.31 0.03
C LYS A 67 -6.00 -14.84 -0.31
N VAL A 68 -4.88 -14.25 0.11
CA VAL A 68 -4.51 -12.87 -0.23
C VAL A 68 -3.39 -12.83 -1.27
N LYS A 69 -3.42 -11.79 -2.11
CA LYS A 69 -2.32 -11.45 -3.02
C LYS A 69 -1.66 -10.18 -2.52
N GLN A 70 -0.41 -10.28 -2.07
CA GLN A 70 0.38 -9.12 -1.71
C GLN A 70 0.90 -8.43 -2.97
N THR A 71 0.84 -7.09 -3.01
CA THR A 71 1.40 -6.29 -4.10
C THR A 71 2.13 -5.08 -3.53
N GLN A 72 3.30 -4.78 -4.08
CA GLN A 72 4.04 -3.56 -3.77
C GLN A 72 3.68 -2.49 -4.79
N ARG A 73 3.24 -1.30 -4.32
CA ARG A 73 2.96 -0.14 -5.18
C ARG A 73 3.88 1.02 -4.81
N ILE A 74 5.03 1.09 -5.47
CA ILE A 74 6.00 2.18 -5.30
C ILE A 74 5.56 3.34 -6.20
N LEU A 75 5.07 4.43 -5.60
CA LEU A 75 4.64 5.62 -6.33
C LEU A 75 5.82 6.51 -6.73
N TYR A 76 6.79 6.66 -5.83
CA TYR A 76 7.99 7.45 -6.02
C TYR A 76 9.17 6.77 -5.34
N ILE A 77 10.33 6.84 -5.97
CA ILE A 77 11.58 6.34 -5.42
C ILE A 77 12.71 7.27 -5.83
N THR A 78 13.64 7.53 -4.92
CA THR A 78 14.84 8.29 -5.26
C THR A 78 15.78 7.41 -6.11
N PRO A 79 16.61 7.98 -7.00
CA PRO A 79 17.55 7.21 -7.81
C PRO A 79 18.46 6.29 -6.98
N GLU A 80 18.91 6.76 -5.80
CA GLU A 80 19.74 5.97 -4.88
C GLU A 80 19.01 4.75 -4.32
N MET A 81 17.73 4.91 -3.95
CA MET A 81 16.90 3.79 -3.49
C MET A 81 16.57 2.85 -4.65
N ALA A 82 16.36 3.36 -5.87
CA ALA A 82 16.12 2.54 -7.05
C ALA A 82 17.31 1.61 -7.35
N ILE A 83 18.55 2.10 -7.20
CA ILE A 83 19.77 1.28 -7.32
C ILE A 83 19.80 0.17 -6.27
N LYS A 84 19.36 0.45 -5.04
CA LYS A 84 19.29 -0.56 -3.97
C LYS A 84 18.18 -1.59 -4.18
N LEU A 85 17.05 -1.20 -4.79
CA LEU A 85 15.91 -2.08 -5.03
C LEU A 85 15.97 -2.85 -6.35
N LEU A 86 16.83 -2.44 -7.29
CA LEU A 86 17.06 -3.11 -8.57
C LEU A 86 17.19 -4.64 -8.42
N PRO A 87 18.01 -5.20 -7.51
CA PRO A 87 18.14 -6.66 -7.35
C PRO A 87 16.84 -7.37 -6.93
N SER A 88 15.89 -6.65 -6.32
CA SER A 88 14.64 -7.18 -5.77
C SER A 88 13.41 -6.93 -6.65
N LEU A 89 13.54 -6.18 -7.75
CA LEU A 89 12.42 -5.84 -8.62
C LEU A 89 12.18 -6.95 -9.66
N PRO A 90 10.96 -7.49 -9.79
CA PRO A 90 10.65 -8.60 -10.72
C PRO A 90 10.89 -8.28 -12.20
N GLU A 91 10.94 -6.99 -12.57
CA GLU A 91 11.11 -6.50 -13.95
C GLU A 91 12.58 -6.45 -14.43
N THR A 92 13.55 -6.69 -13.56
CA THR A 92 14.99 -6.65 -13.93
C THR A 92 15.41 -7.70 -14.93
N LYS A 93 14.62 -8.77 -15.12
CA LYS A 93 14.88 -9.80 -16.12
C LYS A 93 14.64 -9.34 -17.56
N ASN A 94 13.93 -8.22 -17.76
CA ASN A 94 13.59 -7.68 -19.08
C ASN A 94 14.29 -6.34 -19.39
N LEU A 95 15.22 -5.87 -18.54
CA LEU A 95 15.93 -4.64 -18.81
C LEU A 95 17.08 -4.90 -19.80
N PRO A 96 17.13 -4.20 -20.96
CA PRO A 96 18.26 -4.33 -21.87
C PRO A 96 19.56 -3.89 -21.17
N PRO A 97 20.71 -4.51 -21.48
CA PRO A 97 21.98 -4.15 -20.89
C PRO A 97 22.28 -2.69 -21.24
N GLY A 98 22.25 -1.78 -20.25
CA GLY A 98 22.50 -0.36 -20.48
C GLY A 98 21.44 0.60 -19.94
N TYR A 99 20.54 0.18 -19.05
CA TYR A 99 19.58 1.07 -18.37
C TYR A 99 20.26 1.99 -17.32
N SER A 100 21.22 2.79 -17.76
CA SER A 100 21.74 3.91 -16.99
C SER A 100 20.78 5.09 -17.16
N ARG A 101 20.02 5.36 -16.09
CA ARG A 101 19.14 6.52 -15.86
C ARG A 101 17.65 6.29 -16.23
N PRO A 102 16.75 6.18 -15.22
CA PRO A 102 15.31 6.19 -15.46
C PRO A 102 14.89 7.49 -16.17
N LYS A 103 14.15 7.38 -17.28
CA LYS A 103 13.49 8.55 -17.89
C LYS A 103 12.43 9.05 -16.93
N ALA A 104 12.52 10.31 -16.52
CA ALA A 104 11.50 10.94 -15.68
C ALA A 104 10.15 10.94 -16.41
N SER A 105 9.21 10.14 -15.92
CA SER A 105 7.82 10.18 -16.36
C SER A 105 7.13 11.36 -15.66
N ASN A 106 6.70 12.32 -16.47
CA ASN A 106 5.83 13.43 -16.12
C ASN A 106 6.40 14.47 -15.12
N GLN A 107 7.29 15.34 -15.61
CA GLN A 107 7.65 16.60 -14.93
C GLN A 107 6.47 17.56 -14.77
N GLU A 108 5.37 17.38 -15.51
CA GLU A 108 4.27 18.34 -15.53
C GLU A 108 3.39 18.29 -14.27
N CYS A 109 3.30 17.13 -13.62
CA CYS A 109 2.56 16.96 -12.37
C CYS A 109 3.23 17.63 -11.15
N PHE A 110 4.49 18.07 -11.27
CA PHE A 110 5.26 18.69 -10.18
C PHE A 110 5.41 20.20 -10.32
N LYS A 111 4.57 20.87 -11.12
CA LYS A 111 4.48 22.34 -11.10
C LYS A 111 4.02 22.75 -9.70
N SER A 112 4.93 23.36 -8.94
CA SER A 112 4.71 23.82 -7.58
C SER A 112 3.50 24.75 -7.51
N HIS A 113 2.50 24.38 -6.71
CA HIS A 113 1.47 25.32 -6.31
C HIS A 113 2.11 26.40 -5.41
N PRO A 114 1.74 27.69 -5.54
CA PRO A 114 2.41 28.83 -4.88
C PRO A 114 2.44 28.79 -3.34
N TRP A 115 1.74 27.84 -2.72
CA TRP A 115 1.63 27.72 -1.26
C TRP A 115 2.68 26.80 -0.63
N MET A 116 3.53 26.15 -1.43
CA MET A 116 4.69 25.38 -0.94
C MET A 116 5.98 26.19 -1.06
N LEU A 117 6.02 27.36 -0.43
CA LEU A 117 7.31 27.98 -0.08
C LEU A 117 7.67 27.52 1.33
N PRO A 118 8.87 26.95 1.56
CA PRO A 118 9.36 26.73 2.90
C PRO A 118 9.57 28.10 3.56
N THR A 119 8.82 28.38 4.63
CA THR A 119 9.18 29.46 5.56
C THR A 119 10.58 29.15 6.09
N LEU A 120 11.51 30.07 5.82
CA LEU A 120 12.89 30.05 6.33
C LEU A 120 12.92 30.04 7.88
N PRO A 121 14.00 29.53 8.49
CA PRO A 121 13.99 29.18 9.90
C PRO A 121 14.21 30.40 10.80
N TRP A 122 13.49 30.44 11.92
CA TRP A 122 13.93 30.94 13.22
C TRP A 122 13.47 29.95 14.28
#